data_AF-A0A1L9BSF2-F1
#
_entry.id   AF-A0A1L9BSF2-F1
#
_cell.length_a   1.000
_cell.length_b   1.000
_cell.length_c   1.000
_cell.angle_alpha   90.00
_cell.angle_beta   90.00
_cell.angle_gamma   90.00
#
_symmetry.space_group_name_H-M   'P 1'
#
loop_
_entity.id
_entity.type
_entity.pdbx_description
1 polymer ?
#
loop_
_entity_poly.entity_id
_entity_poly.type
_entity_poly.pdbx_seq_one_letter_code
_entity_poly.pdbx_strand_id
1 'polypeptide(L)'
;MAAEYDRNGAFLGYKPTGKPLAIVKGNPDNIETLLRRLEGAFAPAGDDQIDAWLAELGFIAPSRKGSDLDADLQLAAYRRRLQDYPADVVREALLVRAWRFFPSWAELKEVCDELVQHRAAVRDALVAAKDATARASNAIEKQPHEGMTRDKHRRVATELSALFPQFFERREG
;
A
#
# COMPACT_ATOMS: atom_id res chain seq x y z
N MET A 1 -22.59 2.54 7.76
CA MET A 1 -21.93 3.78 7.29
C MET A 1 -21.25 3.48 5.97
N ALA A 2 -21.66 4.14 4.88
CA ALA A 2 -20.92 4.04 3.62
C ALA A 2 -19.58 4.75 3.82
N ALA A 3 -18.46 4.06 3.58
CA ALA A 3 -17.14 4.69 3.61
C ALA A 3 -17.09 5.77 2.51
N GLU A 4 -16.83 7.02 2.90
CA GLU A 4 -16.70 8.13 1.96
C GLU A 4 -15.31 8.07 1.33
N TYR A 5 -15.25 7.83 0.03
CA TYR A 5 -14.00 7.74 -0.71
C TYR A 5 -13.56 9.13 -1.14
N ASP A 6 -12.26 9.40 -1.14
CA ASP A 6 -11.73 10.61 -1.74
C ASP A 6 -11.95 10.62 -3.27
N ARG A 7 -11.67 11.76 -3.90
CA ARG A 7 -11.79 11.94 -5.37
C ARG A 7 -10.96 10.96 -6.20
N ASN A 8 -10.03 10.23 -5.58
CA ASN A 8 -9.17 9.23 -6.22
C ASN A 8 -9.62 7.79 -5.94
N GLY A 9 -10.74 7.59 -5.22
CA GLY A 9 -11.24 6.28 -4.87
C GLY A 9 -10.49 5.61 -3.71
N ALA A 10 -9.72 6.37 -2.93
CA ALA A 10 -9.06 5.88 -1.72
C ALA A 10 -9.87 6.22 -0.48
N PHE A 11 -9.98 5.26 0.44
CA PHE A 11 -10.52 5.44 1.78
C PHE A 11 -9.45 5.03 2.79
N LEU A 12 -9.13 5.91 3.74
CA LEU A 12 -8.30 5.61 4.89
C LEU A 12 -9.16 5.72 6.15
N GLY A 13 -9.32 4.62 6.86
CA GLY A 13 -10.02 4.53 8.12
C GLY A 13 -9.22 3.75 9.15
N TYR A 14 -9.90 3.28 10.20
CA TYR A 14 -9.29 2.50 11.27
C TYR A 14 -10.08 1.22 11.54
N LYS A 15 -9.36 0.15 11.90
CA LYS A 15 -9.98 -1.04 12.49
C LYS A 15 -10.32 -0.75 13.96
N PRO A 16 -11.30 -1.46 14.55
CA PRO A 16 -11.60 -1.40 15.98
C PRO A 16 -10.38 -1.72 16.89
N THR A 17 -9.35 -2.35 16.33
CA THR A 17 -8.07 -2.64 17.00
C THR A 17 -7.11 -1.44 17.02
N GLY A 18 -7.52 -0.26 16.56
CA GLY A 18 -6.69 0.95 16.48
C GLY A 18 -5.74 1.01 15.28
N LYS A 19 -5.58 -0.08 14.52
CA LYS A 19 -4.70 -0.11 13.34
C LYS A 19 -5.36 0.59 12.16
N PRO A 20 -4.63 1.43 11.39
CA PRO A 20 -5.16 2.02 10.18
C PRO A 20 -5.53 0.93 9.16
N LEU A 21 -6.58 1.20 8.40
CA LEU A 21 -7.06 0.40 7.30
C LEU A 21 -7.23 1.30 6.09
N ALA A 22 -6.58 0.96 4.99
CA ALA A 22 -6.85 1.58 3.71
C ALA A 22 -7.68 0.64 2.82
N ILE A 23 -8.57 1.22 2.02
CA ILE A 23 -9.30 0.56 0.95
C ILE A 23 -9.10 1.41 -0.29
N VAL A 24 -8.58 0.81 -1.37
CA VAL A 24 -8.34 1.51 -2.62
C VAL A 24 -9.24 0.95 -3.71
N LYS A 25 -9.87 1.85 -4.47
CA LYS A 25 -10.59 1.57 -5.71
C LYS A 25 -10.04 2.47 -6.81
N GLY A 26 -9.96 1.96 -8.03
CA GLY A 26 -9.49 2.75 -9.17
C GLY A 26 -9.17 1.90 -10.38
N ASN A 27 -8.75 2.56 -11.45
CA ASN A 27 -8.21 1.90 -12.63
C ASN A 27 -6.91 1.14 -12.25
N PRO A 28 -6.73 -0.15 -12.64
CA PRO A 28 -5.50 -0.90 -12.41
C PRO A 28 -4.21 -0.16 -12.81
N ASP A 29 -4.20 0.62 -13.90
CA ASP A 29 -3.00 1.37 -14.32
C ASP A 29 -2.60 2.45 -13.29
N ASN A 30 -3.60 3.11 -12.69
CA ASN A 30 -3.41 4.11 -11.66
C ASN A 30 -2.96 3.48 -10.33
N ILE A 31 -3.52 2.31 -9.99
CA ILE A 31 -3.13 1.53 -8.81
C ILE A 31 -1.66 1.12 -8.92
N GLU A 32 -1.25 0.61 -10.09
CA GLU A 32 0.14 0.19 -10.31
C GLU A 32 1.11 1.38 -10.29
N THR A 33 0.73 2.50 -10.92
CA THR A 33 1.52 3.73 -10.90
C THR A 33 1.72 4.25 -9.48
N LEU A 34 0.65 4.24 -8.66
CA LEU A 34 0.71 4.68 -7.27
C LEU A 34 1.53 3.71 -6.41
N LEU A 35 1.41 2.40 -6.63
CA LEU A 35 2.20 1.39 -5.92
C LEU A 35 3.71 1.59 -6.17
N ARG A 36 4.13 1.77 -7.43
CA ARG A 36 5.54 2.03 -7.77
C ARG A 36 6.08 3.31 -7.11
N ARG A 37 5.27 4.38 -7.08
CA ARG A 37 5.66 5.62 -6.37
C ARG A 37 5.82 5.39 -4.87
N LEU A 38 4.91 4.62 -4.28
CA LEU A 38 4.94 4.31 -2.86
C LEU A 38 6.13 3.41 -2.49
N GLU A 39 6.49 2.44 -3.33
CA GLU A 39 7.68 1.60 -3.14
C GLU A 39 8.96 2.45 -3.02
N GLY A 40 9.10 3.49 -3.85
CA GLY A 40 10.21 4.44 -3.74
C GLY A 40 10.26 5.16 -2.39
N ALA A 41 9.10 5.48 -1.81
CA ALA A 41 9.05 6.06 -0.47
C ALA A 41 9.50 5.07 0.61
N PHE A 42 9.46 3.76 0.37
CA PHE A 42 9.91 2.68 1.28
C PHE A 42 11.40 2.38 1.22
N ALA A 43 12.16 3.12 0.40
CA ALA A 43 13.61 2.98 0.36
C ALA A 43 14.23 3.29 1.74
N PRO A 44 15.09 2.40 2.27
CA PRO A 44 15.83 2.67 3.49
C PRO A 44 16.93 3.71 3.24
N ALA A 45 17.42 4.30 4.33
CA ALA A 45 18.61 5.15 4.28
C ALA A 45 19.88 4.30 4.09
N GLY A 46 20.92 4.90 3.50
CA GLY A 46 22.24 4.26 3.44
C GLY A 46 22.90 4.19 4.82
N ASP A 47 23.84 3.27 4.98
CA ASP A 47 24.56 3.05 6.25
C ASP A 47 25.19 4.33 6.81
N ASP A 48 25.90 5.07 5.97
CA ASP A 48 26.55 6.32 6.36
C ASP A 48 25.56 7.37 6.89
N GLN A 49 24.35 7.40 6.35
CA GLN A 49 23.30 8.32 6.80
C GLN A 49 22.79 7.91 8.17
N ILE A 50 22.51 6.61 8.36
CA ILE A 50 22.03 6.09 9.64
C ILE A 50 23.07 6.30 10.73
N ASP A 51 24.35 6.09 10.42
CA ASP A 51 25.45 6.34 11.35
C ASP A 51 25.57 7.80 11.75
N ALA A 52 25.49 8.71 10.77
CA ALA A 52 25.50 10.14 11.05
C ALA A 52 24.37 10.54 12.00
N TRP A 53 23.16 10.01 11.78
CA TRP A 53 22.00 10.30 12.64
C TRP A 53 22.11 9.67 14.03
N LEU A 54 22.63 8.45 14.14
CA LEU A 54 22.87 7.81 15.43
C LEU A 54 23.95 8.53 16.25
N ALA A 55 25.00 9.01 15.58
CA ALA A 55 26.03 9.82 16.21
C ALA A 55 25.45 11.14 16.75
N GLU A 56 24.66 11.85 15.93
CA GLU A 56 23.96 13.08 16.34
C GLU A 56 23.04 12.83 17.54
N LEU A 57 22.24 11.76 17.51
CA LEU A 57 21.40 11.36 18.64
C LEU A 57 22.25 11.09 19.90
N GLY A 58 23.40 10.42 19.75
CA GLY A 58 24.32 10.16 20.85
C GLY A 58 24.92 11.42 21.49
N PHE A 59 25.07 12.51 20.73
CA PHE A 59 25.52 13.80 21.26
C PHE A 59 24.43 14.52 22.08
N ILE A 60 23.17 14.43 21.66
CA ILE A 60 22.06 15.15 22.29
C ILE A 60 21.37 14.35 23.41
N ALA A 61 21.40 13.02 23.32
CA ALA A 61 20.74 12.12 24.25
C ALA A 61 21.79 11.31 25.03
N PRO A 62 22.02 11.62 26.31
CA PRO A 62 23.06 10.95 27.09
C PRO A 62 22.77 9.45 27.24
N SER A 63 23.82 8.64 27.15
CA SER A 63 23.79 7.19 27.38
C SER A 63 24.58 6.81 28.63
N ARG A 64 24.32 5.63 29.19
CA ARG A 64 25.14 5.07 30.28
C ARG A 64 26.52 4.69 29.73
N LYS A 65 27.58 4.97 30.49
CA LYS A 65 28.95 4.58 30.12
C LYS A 65 29.09 3.04 30.07
N GLY A 66 29.24 2.50 28.86
CA GLY A 66 29.76 1.16 28.59
C GLY A 66 31.23 1.21 28.17
N SER A 67 31.82 0.07 27.79
CA SER A 67 33.13 0.08 27.13
C SER A 67 32.99 0.57 25.67
N ASP A 68 34.06 1.12 25.08
CA ASP A 68 34.02 1.62 23.69
C ASP A 68 33.67 0.50 22.68
N LEU A 69 34.14 -0.73 22.94
CA LEU A 69 33.81 -1.90 22.12
C LEU A 69 32.32 -2.24 22.16
N ASP A 70 31.67 -2.06 23.32
CA ASP A 70 30.23 -2.28 23.45
C ASP A 70 29.43 -1.21 22.70
N ALA A 71 29.96 0.01 22.59
CA ALA A 71 29.30 1.11 21.88
C ALA A 71 29.27 0.88 20.36
N ASP A 72 30.40 0.46 19.75
CA ASP A 72 30.45 0.20 18.32
C ASP A 72 29.54 -0.97 17.90
N LEU A 73 29.55 -2.06 18.69
CA LEU A 73 28.65 -3.20 18.48
C LEU A 73 27.18 -2.81 18.65
N GLN A 74 26.88 -1.93 19.61
CA GLN A 74 25.54 -1.38 19.79
C GLN A 74 25.13 -0.58 18.55
N LEU A 75 25.95 0.37 18.07
CA LEU A 75 25.62 1.19 16.90
C LEU A 75 25.40 0.35 15.64
N ALA A 76 26.27 -0.63 15.38
CA ALA A 76 26.10 -1.57 14.28
C ALA A 76 24.78 -2.37 14.40
N ALA A 77 24.40 -2.76 15.61
CA ALA A 77 23.15 -3.44 15.90
C ALA A 77 21.91 -2.55 15.67
N TYR A 78 21.98 -1.25 15.96
CA TYR A 78 20.93 -0.29 15.63
C TYR A 78 20.83 -0.09 14.12
N ARG A 79 21.96 0.21 13.44
CA ARG A 79 22.00 0.42 11.99
C ARG A 79 21.33 -0.70 11.21
N ARG A 80 21.74 -1.95 11.48
CA ARG A 80 21.20 -3.13 10.81
C ARG A 80 19.67 -3.23 10.93
N ARG A 81 19.11 -2.87 12.08
CA ARG A 81 17.67 -2.95 12.30
C ARG A 81 16.92 -1.73 11.77
N LEU A 82 17.57 -0.56 11.71
CA LEU A 82 16.99 0.65 11.13
C LEU A 82 16.89 0.58 9.61
N GLN A 83 17.72 -0.25 8.95
CA GLN A 83 17.56 -0.57 7.53
C GLN A 83 16.21 -1.23 7.19
N ASP A 84 15.50 -1.81 8.17
CA ASP A 84 14.16 -2.36 7.93
C ASP A 84 13.09 -1.26 7.77
N TYR A 85 13.46 0.00 8.03
CA TYR A 85 12.56 1.14 7.98
C TYR A 85 12.95 2.13 6.87
N PRO A 86 11.96 2.86 6.33
CA PRO A 86 12.19 3.91 5.35
C PRO A 86 13.07 5.05 5.89
N ALA A 87 13.85 5.67 5.00
CA ALA A 87 14.80 6.72 5.37
C ALA A 87 14.17 7.90 6.13
N ASP A 88 12.97 8.33 5.70
CA ASP A 88 12.21 9.41 6.32
C ASP A 88 11.78 9.06 7.74
N VAL A 89 11.33 7.82 7.96
CA VAL A 89 10.91 7.30 9.27
C VAL A 89 12.07 7.24 10.23
N VAL A 90 13.21 6.71 9.79
CA VAL A 90 14.43 6.62 10.63
C VAL A 90 14.91 8.01 11.02
N ARG A 91 14.95 8.93 10.06
CA ARG A 91 15.37 10.32 10.33
C ARG A 91 14.44 11.01 11.33
N GLU A 92 13.14 10.87 11.16
CA GLU A 92 12.14 11.43 12.09
C GLU A 92 12.31 10.86 13.51
N ALA A 93 12.46 9.54 13.62
CA ALA A 93 12.60 8.86 14.90
C ALA A 93 13.90 9.23 15.63
N LEU A 94 15.00 9.42 14.90
CA LEU A 94 16.32 9.74 15.49
C LEU A 94 16.51 11.23 15.77
N LEU A 95 16.09 12.12 14.86
CA LEU A 95 16.47 13.53 14.91
C LEU A 95 15.33 14.47 15.32
N VAL A 96 14.08 14.10 15.08
CA VAL A 96 12.93 14.98 15.34
C VAL A 96 12.25 14.60 16.66
N ARG A 97 12.18 13.31 16.98
CA ARG A 97 11.64 12.84 18.25
C ARG A 97 12.56 13.24 19.40
N ALA A 98 12.00 13.88 20.43
CA ALA A 98 12.75 14.24 21.62
C ALA A 98 12.98 13.03 22.53
N TRP A 99 14.24 12.73 22.81
CA TRP A 99 14.66 11.66 23.71
C TRP A 99 15.35 12.24 24.94
N ARG A 100 14.94 11.80 26.13
CA ARG A 100 15.60 12.21 27.38
C ARG A 100 16.93 11.49 27.61
N PHE A 101 17.00 10.25 27.17
CA PHE A 101 18.16 9.37 27.20
C PHE A 101 18.27 8.67 25.86
N PHE A 102 19.43 8.13 25.54
CA PHE A 102 19.57 7.31 24.34
C PHE A 102 18.51 6.18 24.38
N PRO A 103 17.63 6.09 23.37
CA PRO A 103 16.50 5.16 23.42
C PRO A 103 16.98 3.72 23.42
N SER A 104 16.19 2.86 24.05
CA SER A 104 16.28 1.43 23.82
C SER A 104 15.78 1.07 22.41
N TRP A 105 16.16 -0.11 21.92
CA TRP A 105 15.66 -0.59 20.65
C TRP A 105 14.12 -0.73 20.65
N ALA A 106 13.54 -1.12 21.78
CA ALA A 106 12.09 -1.29 21.90
C ALA A 106 11.34 0.04 21.68
N GLU A 107 11.80 1.12 22.32
CA GLU A 107 11.21 2.46 22.19
C GLU A 107 11.38 2.99 20.76
N LEU A 108 12.57 2.83 20.17
CA LEU A 108 12.84 3.28 18.82
C LEU A 108 11.99 2.53 17.80
N LYS A 109 11.86 1.20 17.97
CA LYS A 109 11.00 0.36 17.15
C LYS A 109 9.54 0.79 17.22
N GLU A 110 9.02 1.06 18.41
CA GLU A 110 7.63 1.51 18.59
C GLU A 110 7.35 2.79 17.79
N VAL A 111 8.24 3.78 17.87
CA VAL A 111 8.12 5.02 17.11
C VAL A 111 8.19 4.77 15.59
N CYS A 112 9.12 3.94 15.14
CA CYS A 112 9.27 3.63 13.72
C CYS A 112 8.04 2.88 13.17
N ASP A 113 7.50 1.92 13.94
CA ASP A 113 6.26 1.20 13.61
C ASP A 113 5.07 2.16 13.54
N GLU A 114 4.96 3.09 14.50
CA GLU A 114 3.90 4.10 14.54
C GLU A 114 3.94 5.04 13.32
N LEU A 115 5.14 5.45 12.89
CA LEU A 115 5.31 6.32 11.72
C LEU A 115 5.03 5.57 10.41
N VAL A 116 5.39 4.29 10.32
CA VAL A 116 5.24 3.50 9.08
C VAL A 116 3.84 2.90 8.90
N GLN A 117 3.05 2.74 9.97
CA GLN A 117 1.79 1.99 9.90
C GLN A 117 0.79 2.51 8.85
N HIS A 118 0.66 3.82 8.68
CA HIS A 118 -0.33 4.41 7.75
C HIS A 118 0.02 4.11 6.30
N ARG A 119 1.27 4.38 5.94
CA ARG A 119 1.81 4.11 4.60
C ARG A 119 1.85 2.60 4.30
N ALA A 120 2.12 1.76 5.31
CA ALA A 120 2.05 0.31 5.16
C ALA A 120 0.61 -0.14 4.87
N ALA A 121 -0.38 0.39 5.59
CA ALA A 121 -1.79 0.09 5.33
C ALA A 121 -2.21 0.47 3.91
N VAL A 122 -1.76 1.63 3.39
CA VAL A 122 -2.03 2.06 2.01
C VAL A 122 -1.35 1.14 1.00
N ARG A 123 -0.09 0.76 1.20
CA ARG A 123 0.62 -0.20 0.34
C ARG A 123 -0.12 -1.52 0.28
N ASP A 124 -0.49 -2.07 1.43
CA ASP A 124 -1.14 -3.37 1.52
C ASP A 124 -2.53 -3.34 0.84
N ALA A 125 -3.24 -2.21 0.95
CA ALA A 125 -4.50 -2.00 0.23
C ALA A 125 -4.33 -1.90 -1.29
N LEU A 126 -3.27 -1.26 -1.77
CA LEU A 126 -2.94 -1.18 -3.20
C LEU A 126 -2.59 -2.56 -3.77
N VAL A 127 -1.79 -3.34 -3.05
CA VAL A 127 -1.46 -4.73 -3.42
C VAL A 127 -2.73 -5.58 -3.49
N ALA A 128 -3.59 -5.51 -2.47
CA ALA A 128 -4.85 -6.25 -2.45
C ALA A 128 -5.79 -5.84 -3.60
N ALA A 129 -5.85 -4.54 -3.93
CA ALA A 129 -6.65 -4.04 -5.05
C ALA A 129 -6.13 -4.54 -6.40
N LYS A 130 -4.80 -4.51 -6.62
CA LYS A 130 -4.15 -5.05 -7.83
C LYS A 130 -4.47 -6.54 -8.01
N ASP A 131 -4.33 -7.32 -6.94
CA ASP A 131 -4.61 -8.76 -6.97
C ASP A 131 -6.08 -9.06 -7.26
N ALA A 132 -7.00 -8.27 -6.69
CA ALA A 132 -8.43 -8.42 -6.95
C ALA A 132 -8.78 -8.14 -8.42
N THR A 133 -8.19 -7.10 -9.01
CA THR A 133 -8.36 -6.80 -10.44
C THR A 133 -7.83 -7.93 -11.32
N ALA A 134 -6.62 -8.44 -11.03
CA ALA A 134 -6.05 -9.56 -11.79
C ALA A 134 -6.92 -10.82 -11.74
N ARG A 135 -7.51 -11.14 -10.58
CA ARG A 135 -8.44 -12.27 -10.44
C ARG A 135 -9.72 -12.06 -11.24
N ALA A 136 -10.27 -10.85 -11.25
CA ALA A 136 -11.47 -10.52 -12.01
C ALA A 136 -11.22 -10.66 -13.53
N SER A 137 -10.09 -10.15 -14.03
CA SER A 137 -9.69 -10.30 -15.44
C SER A 137 -9.51 -11.77 -15.84
N ASN A 138 -8.83 -12.56 -15.01
CA ASN A 138 -8.63 -14.00 -15.24
C ASN A 138 -9.95 -14.79 -15.21
N ALA A 139 -10.95 -14.35 -14.43
CA ALA A 139 -12.26 -14.97 -14.38
C ALA A 139 -13.08 -14.68 -15.65
N ILE A 140 -12.95 -13.49 -16.23
CA ILE A 140 -13.56 -13.12 -17.52
C ILE A 140 -12.94 -13.95 -18.65
N GLU A 141 -11.62 -14.10 -18.67
CA GLU A 141 -10.90 -14.87 -19.70
C GLU A 141 -11.18 -16.38 -19.65
N LYS A 142 -11.41 -16.93 -18.44
CA LYS A 142 -11.73 -18.36 -18.25
C LYS A 142 -13.20 -18.71 -18.41
N GLN A 143 -14.10 -17.74 -18.59
CA GLN A 143 -15.44 -18.08 -19.06
C GLN A 143 -15.30 -18.57 -20.49
N PRO A 144 -15.61 -19.85 -20.80
CA PRO A 144 -15.75 -20.22 -22.20
C PRO A 144 -16.80 -19.26 -22.76
N HIS A 145 -16.46 -18.56 -23.84
CA HIS A 145 -17.48 -18.11 -24.77
C HIS A 145 -18.21 -19.40 -25.16
N GLU A 146 -19.28 -19.73 -24.43
CA GLU A 146 -20.23 -20.74 -24.82
C GLU A 146 -20.79 -20.18 -26.12
N GLY A 147 -20.14 -20.57 -27.23
CA GLY A 147 -20.36 -19.97 -28.53
C GLY A 147 -21.86 -19.94 -28.73
N MET A 148 -22.40 -18.73 -28.86
CA MET A 148 -23.83 -18.53 -29.06
C MET A 148 -24.17 -19.30 -30.33
N THR A 149 -24.70 -20.51 -30.19
CA THR A 149 -24.97 -21.40 -31.31
C THR A 149 -25.95 -20.69 -32.24
N ARG A 150 -25.86 -20.94 -33.55
CA ARG A 150 -26.76 -20.33 -34.56
C ARG A 150 -28.24 -20.38 -34.15
N ASP A 151 -28.63 -21.41 -33.41
CA ASP A 151 -30.00 -21.58 -32.87
C ASP A 151 -30.35 -20.60 -31.74
N LYS A 152 -29.42 -20.24 -30.84
CA LYS A 152 -29.64 -19.20 -29.82
C LYS A 152 -29.79 -17.82 -30.47
N HIS A 153 -28.96 -17.48 -31.47
CA HIS A 153 -29.13 -16.25 -32.26
C HIS A 153 -30.50 -16.20 -32.95
N ARG A 154 -30.93 -17.33 -33.54
CA ARG A 154 -32.24 -17.41 -34.20
C ARG A 154 -33.39 -17.24 -33.21
N ARG A 155 -33.33 -17.81 -32.01
CA ARG A 155 -34.37 -17.64 -30.98
C ARG A 155 -34.46 -16.20 -30.48
N VAL A 156 -33.33 -15.59 -30.15
CA VAL A 156 -33.29 -14.19 -29.69
C VAL A 156 -33.76 -13.24 -30.80
N ALA A 157 -33.37 -13.48 -32.06
CA ALA A 157 -33.86 -12.70 -33.19
C ALA A 157 -35.39 -12.84 -33.39
N THR A 158 -35.94 -14.05 -33.23
CA THR A 158 -37.39 -14.28 -33.30
C THR A 158 -38.13 -13.60 -32.14
N GLU A 159 -37.63 -13.70 -30.91
CA GLU A 159 -38.24 -13.06 -29.74
C GLU A 159 -38.20 -11.54 -29.84
N LEU A 160 -37.06 -10.96 -30.25
CA LEU A 160 -36.94 -9.52 -30.47
C LEU A 160 -37.83 -9.03 -31.61
N SER A 161 -37.97 -9.81 -32.68
CA SER A 161 -38.88 -9.48 -33.79
C SER A 161 -40.35 -9.56 -33.38
N ALA A 162 -40.71 -10.42 -32.43
CA ALA A 162 -42.08 -10.52 -31.91
C ALA A 162 -42.41 -9.42 -30.89
N LEU A 163 -41.43 -9.02 -30.07
CA LEU A 163 -41.58 -7.96 -29.05
C LEU A 163 -41.51 -6.55 -29.65
N PHE A 164 -40.80 -6.38 -30.75
CA PHE A 164 -40.48 -5.07 -31.33
C PHE A 164 -40.67 -5.05 -32.87
N PRO A 165 -41.85 -5.42 -33.39
CA PRO A 165 -42.08 -5.54 -34.83
C PRO A 165 -41.80 -4.24 -35.61
N GLN A 166 -42.05 -3.07 -35.00
CA GLN A 166 -41.82 -1.74 -35.58
C GLN A 166 -40.36 -1.43 -35.91
N PHE A 167 -39.40 -2.20 -35.37
CA PHE A 167 -37.98 -2.03 -35.67
C PHE A 167 -37.49 -2.92 -36.81
N PHE A 168 -38.29 -3.90 -37.24
CA PHE A 168 -37.91 -4.87 -38.28
C PHE A 168 -38.71 -4.72 -39.58
N GLU A 169 -39.74 -3.87 -39.60
CA GLU A 169 -40.37 -3.41 -40.85
C GLU A 169 -39.41 -2.47 -41.59
N ARG A 170 -38.71 -3.04 -42.57
CA ARG A 170 -37.88 -2.26 -43.48
C ARG A 170 -38.79 -1.39 -44.34
N ARG A 171 -38.43 -0.11 -44.48
CA ARG A 171 -38.87 0.81 -45.53
C ARG A 171 -38.93 0.07 -46.88
N GLU A 172 -40.12 -0.31 -47.33
CA GLU A 172 -40.42 -0.51 -48.74
C GLU A 172 -41.14 0.76 -49.19
N GLY A 173 -40.45 1.56 -50.00
CA GLY A 173 -41.06 2.51 -50.91
C GLY A 173 -41.13 1.88 -52.28
#